data_AF-A0A837ILQ2-F1
#
_entry.id   AF-A0A837ILQ2-F1
#
_cell.length_a   1.000
_cell.length_b   1.000
_cell.length_c   1.000
_cell.angle_alpha   90.00
_cell.angle_beta   90.00
_cell.angle_gamma   90.00
#
_symmetry.space_group_name_H-M   'P 1'
#
loop_
_entity.id
_entity.type
_entity.pdbx_description
1 polymer ?
#
loop_
_entity_poly.entity_id
_entity_poly.type
_entity_poly.pdbx_seq_one_letter_code
_entity_poly.pdbx_strand_id
1 'polypeptide(L)'
;MDITFSKREFKIKGKTGVVSVGERVKVNENFVIDQPGEYEVGGVSVIGLVGGGYVVEMDGLRLCTATKSAEAGAIDIALLPEVDAEVVKQIDPWVVVTTGKEGVAKYTISRDKLPTELTTIWLTS
;
A
#
# COMPACT_ATOMS: atom_id res chain seq x y z
N MET A 1 -10.21 -2.82 6.03
CA MET A 1 -9.03 -3.33 5.31
C MET A 1 -8.02 -3.87 6.30
N ASP A 2 -7.44 -5.03 6.02
CA ASP A 2 -6.38 -5.65 6.79
C ASP A 2 -5.07 -5.63 5.98
N ILE A 3 -3.97 -5.24 6.61
CA ILE A 3 -2.63 -5.20 6.01
C ILE A 3 -1.72 -6.10 6.84
N THR A 4 -1.06 -7.04 6.17
CA THR A 4 -0.11 -7.99 6.75
C THR A 4 1.16 -8.01 5.90
N PHE A 5 2.26 -8.49 6.46
CA PHE A 5 3.50 -8.68 5.73
C PHE A 5 3.98 -10.12 5.92
N SER A 6 4.24 -10.81 4.81
CA SER A 6 4.76 -12.18 4.85
C SER A 6 5.48 -12.50 3.55
N LYS A 7 6.49 -13.38 3.59
CA LYS A 7 7.23 -13.81 2.38
C LYS A 7 7.74 -12.63 1.52
N ARG A 8 8.10 -11.51 2.15
CA ARG A 8 8.53 -10.26 1.49
C ARG A 8 7.46 -9.55 0.64
N GLU A 9 6.18 -9.85 0.86
CA GLU A 9 5.05 -9.17 0.21
C GLU A 9 4.13 -8.56 1.28
N PHE A 10 3.65 -7.34 1.03
CA PHE A 10 2.50 -6.78 1.74
C PHE A 10 1.23 -7.42 1.19
N LYS A 11 0.42 -8.02 2.04
CA LYS A 11 -0.90 -8.55 1.68
C LYS A 11 -1.98 -7.64 2.26
N ILE A 12 -2.75 -7.03 1.37
CA ILE A 12 -3.82 -6.07 1.64
C ILE A 12 -5.14 -6.77 1.35
N LYS A 13 -5.97 -6.97 2.36
CA LYS A 13 -7.28 -7.61 2.24
C LYS A 13 -8.37 -6.60 2.52
N GLY A 14 -9.14 -6.27 1.49
CA GLY A 14 -10.33 -5.43 1.58
C GLY A 14 -11.62 -6.24 1.53
N LYS A 15 -12.75 -5.54 1.43
CA LYS A 15 -14.06 -6.16 1.17
C LYS A 15 -14.18 -6.58 -0.30
N THR A 16 -13.60 -5.81 -1.22
CA THR A 16 -13.70 -6.05 -2.67
C THR A 16 -12.68 -7.02 -3.22
N GLY A 17 -11.55 -7.22 -2.53
CA GLY A 17 -10.52 -8.13 -3.01
C GLY A 17 -9.30 -8.27 -2.10
N VAL A 18 -8.31 -8.97 -2.63
CA VAL A 18 -7.00 -9.18 -2.00
C VAL A 18 -5.92 -8.71 -2.97
N VAL A 19 -5.02 -7.87 -2.48
CA VAL A 19 -3.87 -7.38 -3.24
C VAL A 19 -2.59 -7.81 -2.52
N SER A 20 -1.68 -8.44 -3.25
CA SER A 20 -0.31 -8.69 -2.78
C SER A 20 0.63 -7.74 -3.48
N VAL A 21 1.46 -7.03 -2.72
CA VAL A 21 2.47 -6.11 -3.24
C VAL A 21 3.86 -6.56 -2.80
N GLY A 22 4.67 -6.99 -3.78
CA GLY A 22 6.08 -7.31 -3.62
C GLY A 22 6.87 -6.80 -4.82
N GLU A 23 7.65 -7.68 -5.46
CA GLU A 23 8.29 -7.37 -6.75
C GLU A 23 7.25 -7.03 -7.85
N ARG A 24 6.09 -7.67 -7.78
CA ARG A 24 4.94 -7.42 -8.66
C ARG A 24 3.68 -7.22 -7.81
N VAL A 25 2.69 -6.52 -8.36
CA VAL A 25 1.36 -6.45 -7.75
C VAL A 25 0.49 -7.57 -8.32
N LYS A 26 -0.16 -8.30 -7.42
CA LYS A 26 -1.12 -9.36 -7.76
C LYS A 26 -2.47 -9.01 -7.15
N VAL A 27 -3.51 -8.99 -7.98
CA VAL A 27 -4.89 -8.79 -7.54
C VAL A 27 -5.63 -10.13 -7.61
N ASN A 28 -6.28 -10.50 -6.50
CA ASN A 28 -7.04 -11.74 -6.32
C ASN A 28 -6.28 -13.01 -6.73
N GLU A 29 -4.95 -13.01 -6.56
CA GLU A 29 -4.00 -14.10 -6.90
C GLU A 29 -3.94 -14.52 -8.40
N ASN A 30 -4.85 -14.00 -9.23
CA ASN A 30 -5.02 -14.41 -10.62
C ASN A 30 -4.60 -13.34 -11.64
N PHE A 31 -4.51 -12.07 -11.24
CA PHE A 31 -4.14 -10.98 -12.13
C PHE A 31 -2.83 -10.34 -11.68
N VAL A 32 -1.80 -10.44 -12.51
CA VAL A 32 -0.49 -9.85 -12.26
C VAL A 32 -0.36 -8.57 -13.06
N ILE A 33 -0.01 -7.49 -12.39
CA ILE A 33 0.31 -6.20 -13.03
C ILE A 33 1.84 -6.12 -13.11
N ASP A 34 2.34 -6.05 -14.33
CA ASP A 34 3.77 -6.03 -14.65
C ASP A 34 4.18 -4.88 -15.59
N GLN A 35 3.24 -4.02 -15.96
CA GLN A 35 3.47 -2.82 -16.76
C GLN A 35 2.87 -1.58 -16.07
N PRO A 36 3.40 -0.37 -16.35
CA PRO A 36 2.75 0.87 -15.97
C PRO A 36 1.39 1.03 -16.65
N GLY A 37 0.47 1.73 -15.99
CA GLY A 37 -0.88 1.97 -16.49
C GLY A 37 -1.95 1.89 -15.41
N GLU A 38 -3.18 2.19 -15.79
CA GLU A 38 -4.35 2.07 -14.92
C GLU A 38 -5.08 0.75 -15.16
N TYR A 39 -5.41 0.06 -14.07
CA TYR A 39 -6.06 -1.24 -14.07
C TYR A 39 -7.23 -1.22 -13.08
N GLU A 40 -8.34 -1.84 -13.45
CA GLU A 40 -9.44 -2.10 -12.52
C GLU A 40 -9.78 -3.58 -12.55
N VAL A 41 -9.63 -4.26 -11.42
CA VAL A 41 -9.81 -5.71 -11.32
C VAL A 41 -10.64 -6.03 -10.09
N GLY A 42 -11.89 -6.47 -10.31
CA GLY A 42 -12.78 -6.88 -9.22
C GLY A 42 -13.09 -5.77 -8.22
N GLY A 43 -13.21 -4.52 -8.67
CA GLY A 43 -13.47 -3.36 -7.80
C GLY A 43 -12.25 -2.91 -6.99
N VAL A 44 -11.05 -3.33 -7.38
CA VAL A 44 -9.77 -2.76 -6.93
C VAL A 44 -9.18 -1.98 -8.09
N SER A 45 -8.90 -0.69 -7.88
CA SER A 45 -8.17 0.12 -8.85
C SER A 45 -6.68 0.09 -8.52
N VAL A 46 -5.84 -0.12 -9.52
CA VAL A 46 -4.38 -0.12 -9.40
C VAL A 46 -3.77 0.73 -10.49
N ILE A 47 -2.88 1.63 -10.12
CA ILE A 47 -2.09 2.45 -11.03
C ILE A 47 -0.63 2.03 -10.91
N GLY A 48 -0.08 1.42 -11.94
CA GLY A 48 1.35 1.15 -12.05
C GLY A 48 2.09 2.41 -12.51
N LEU A 49 3.06 2.86 -11.73
CA LEU A 49 3.81 4.10 -12.02
C LEU A 49 5.03 3.84 -12.89
N VAL A 50 5.37 4.82 -13.74
CA VAL A 50 6.59 4.79 -14.55
C VAL A 50 7.81 4.89 -13.62
N GLY A 51 8.74 3.95 -13.75
CA GLY A 51 9.91 3.86 -12.85
C GLY A 51 9.69 2.99 -11.60
N GLY A 52 8.50 2.40 -11.45
CA GLY A 52 8.20 1.38 -10.45
C GLY A 52 7.35 1.87 -9.28
N GLY A 53 6.71 0.91 -8.62
CA GLY A 53 5.74 1.16 -7.55
C GLY A 53 4.32 1.32 -8.07
N TYR A 54 3.37 1.28 -7.13
CA TYR A 54 1.96 1.16 -7.45
C TYR A 54 1.12 2.00 -6.50
N VAL A 55 0.02 2.56 -7.01
CA VAL A 55 -1.07 3.08 -6.20
C VAL A 55 -2.21 2.10 -6.26
N VAL A 56 -2.72 1.67 -5.11
CA VAL A 56 -3.83 0.73 -4.98
C VAL A 56 -4.98 1.45 -4.28
N GLU A 57 -6.14 1.51 -4.90
CA GLU A 57 -7.36 2.03 -4.30
C GLU A 57 -8.36 0.91 -4.01
N MET A 58 -8.71 0.77 -2.75
CA MET A 58 -9.60 -0.28 -2.25
C MET A 58 -10.30 0.17 -0.97
N ASP A 59 -11.56 -0.22 -0.79
CA ASP A 59 -12.37 0.15 0.39
C ASP A 59 -12.38 1.67 0.72
N GLY A 60 -12.23 2.53 -0.30
CA GLY A 60 -12.17 3.99 -0.15
C GLY A 60 -10.87 4.52 0.47
N LEU A 61 -9.80 3.73 0.46
CA LEU A 61 -8.46 4.12 0.87
C LEU A 61 -7.48 3.96 -0.30
N ARG A 62 -6.56 4.92 -0.44
CA ARG A 62 -5.48 4.90 -1.44
C ARG A 62 -4.16 4.55 -0.78
N LEU A 63 -3.53 3.46 -1.24
CA LEU A 63 -2.25 2.97 -0.76
C LEU A 63 -1.17 3.19 -1.82
N CYS A 64 0.01 3.66 -1.44
CA CYS A 64 1.14 3.83 -2.37
C CYS A 64 2.31 2.97 -1.94
N THR A 65 2.93 2.28 -2.88
CA THR A 65 4.15 1.48 -2.65
C THR A 65 5.38 2.08 -3.32
N ALA A 66 5.22 3.21 -4.01
CA ALA A 66 6.29 3.87 -4.73
C ALA A 66 7.04 4.85 -3.81
N THR A 67 8.35 4.93 -3.98
CA THR A 67 9.21 5.87 -3.25
C THR A 67 9.28 7.25 -3.92
N LYS A 68 8.68 7.42 -5.09
CA LYS A 68 8.60 8.68 -5.84
C LYS A 68 7.22 8.77 -6.46
N SER A 69 6.40 9.74 -6.04
CA SER A 69 5.04 9.78 -6.59
C SER A 69 4.39 11.16 -6.56
N ALA A 70 4.99 12.14 -7.26
CA ALA A 70 4.26 13.34 -7.65
C ALA A 70 2.98 13.01 -8.46
N GLU A 71 2.95 11.84 -9.11
CA GLU A 71 1.85 11.33 -9.92
C GLU A 71 0.80 10.53 -9.13
N ALA A 72 1.05 10.16 -7.87
CA ALA A 72 0.12 9.33 -7.09
C ALA A 72 -1.12 10.11 -6.62
N GLY A 73 -1.05 11.43 -6.56
CA GLY A 73 -2.06 12.27 -5.93
C GLY A 73 -2.14 12.03 -4.42
N ALA A 74 -3.32 12.27 -3.82
CA ALA A 74 -3.51 12.09 -2.39
C ALA A 74 -3.44 10.60 -2.01
N ILE A 75 -2.58 10.27 -1.05
CA ILE A 75 -2.36 8.91 -0.53
C ILE A 75 -2.72 8.86 0.94
N ASP A 76 -3.45 7.82 1.33
CA ASP A 76 -3.82 7.61 2.73
C ASP A 76 -2.77 6.79 3.48
N ILE A 77 -2.21 5.77 2.80
CA ILE A 77 -1.30 4.81 3.40
C ILE A 77 -0.09 4.59 2.49
N ALA A 78 1.12 4.84 2.99
CA ALA A 78 2.35 4.46 2.30
C ALA A 78 2.82 3.07 2.78
N LEU A 79 3.05 2.14 1.86
CA LEU A 79 3.62 0.82 2.13
C LEU A 79 5.09 0.83 1.74
N LEU A 80 5.97 0.95 2.74
CA LEU A 80 7.40 1.16 2.51
C LEU A 80 8.21 0.08 3.23
N PRO A 81 9.00 -0.76 2.54
CA PRO A 81 9.85 -1.77 3.18
C PRO A 81 10.81 -1.16 4.20
N GLU A 82 11.30 0.05 3.92
CA GLU A 82 12.15 0.88 4.77
C GLU A 82 11.58 2.30 4.80
N VAL A 83 11.65 2.96 5.95
CA VAL A 83 11.12 4.32 6.12
C VAL A 83 12.18 5.34 5.76
N ASP A 84 11.94 6.08 4.67
CA ASP A 84 12.72 7.24 4.26
C ASP A 84 11.89 8.51 4.50
N ALA A 85 12.42 9.45 5.30
CA ALA A 85 11.70 10.66 5.69
C ALA A 85 11.41 11.61 4.51
N GLU A 86 12.29 11.67 3.50
CA GLU A 86 12.07 12.49 2.31
C GLU A 86 10.95 11.90 1.46
N VAL A 87 10.94 10.58 1.31
CA VAL A 87 9.87 9.85 0.61
C VAL A 87 8.53 10.04 1.33
N VAL A 88 8.49 9.86 2.64
CA VAL A 88 7.26 10.05 3.43
C VAL A 88 6.74 11.48 3.30
N LYS A 89 7.63 12.48 3.36
CA LYS A 89 7.25 13.88 3.16
C LYS A 89 6.72 14.18 1.76
N GLN A 90 7.25 13.50 0.72
CA GLN A 90 6.78 13.66 -0.65
C GLN A 90 5.41 13.01 -0.88
N ILE A 91 5.16 11.85 -0.28
CA ILE A 91 3.88 11.14 -0.39
C ILE A 91 2.81 11.81 0.47
N ASP A 92 3.21 12.43 1.59
CA ASP A 92 2.34 13.05 2.60
C ASP A 92 1.17 12.14 3.06
N PRO A 93 1.44 10.91 3.53
CA PRO A 93 0.40 9.97 3.91
C PRO A 93 -0.12 10.22 5.34
N TRP A 94 -1.32 9.74 5.64
CA TRP A 94 -1.80 9.66 7.03
C TRP A 94 -1.13 8.53 7.82
N VAL A 95 -0.80 7.42 7.13
CA VAL A 95 -0.20 6.23 7.74
C VAL A 95 0.98 5.75 6.91
N VAL A 96 2.09 5.41 7.56
CA VAL A 96 3.18 4.65 6.95
C VAL A 96 3.16 3.25 7.52
N VAL A 97 3.05 2.24 6.68
CA VAL A 97 3.17 0.83 7.06
C VAL A 97 4.51 0.33 6.55
N THR A 98 5.33 -0.17 7.47
CA THR A 98 6.69 -0.66 7.20
C THR A 98 6.92 -2.00 7.87
N THR A 99 8.14 -2.53 7.76
CA THR A 99 8.50 -3.86 8.28
C THR A 99 9.64 -3.78 9.27
N GLY A 100 9.60 -4.57 10.33
CA GLY A 100 10.60 -4.55 11.40
C GLY A 100 10.68 -5.85 12.20
N LYS A 101 11.68 -5.95 13.08
CA LYS A 101 11.82 -7.08 14.01
C LYS A 101 10.76 -7.09 15.11
N GLU A 102 10.27 -5.91 15.47
CA GLU A 102 9.23 -5.70 16.47
C GLU A 102 8.08 -4.92 15.84
N GLY A 103 6.85 -5.18 16.27
CA GLY A 103 5.65 -4.61 15.66
C GLY A 103 4.41 -5.47 15.86
N VAL A 104 3.41 -5.25 15.01
CA VAL A 104 2.16 -6.02 15.00
C VAL A 104 2.13 -6.99 13.82
N ALA A 105 1.55 -8.17 14.01
CA ALA A 105 1.40 -9.14 12.91
C ALA A 105 0.40 -8.67 11.83
N LYS A 106 -0.52 -7.78 12.20
CA LYS A 106 -1.58 -7.28 11.33
C LYS A 106 -1.98 -5.86 11.72
N TYR A 107 -2.19 -5.02 10.72
CA TYR A 107 -2.79 -3.70 10.87
C TYR A 107 -4.18 -3.68 10.24
N THR A 108 -5.17 -3.18 10.97
CA THR A 108 -6.56 -3.09 10.49
C THR A 108 -6.98 -1.63 10.48
N ILE A 109 -7.48 -1.15 9.33
CA ILE A 109 -7.84 0.25 9.11
C ILE A 109 -9.06 0.39 8.21
N SER A 110 -9.78 1.51 8.39
CA SER A 110 -10.89 1.95 7.55
C SER A 110 -10.83 3.48 7.39
N ARG A 111 -11.51 4.00 6.37
CA ARG A 111 -11.49 5.43 6.02
C ARG A 111 -11.87 6.36 7.18
N ASP A 112 -12.84 5.95 7.99
CA ASP A 112 -13.33 6.67 9.18
C ASP A 112 -12.36 6.64 10.38
N LYS A 113 -11.31 5.80 10.31
CA LYS A 113 -10.36 5.58 11.41
C LYS A 113 -8.93 6.01 11.08
N LEU A 114 -8.77 6.82 10.03
CA LEU A 114 -7.47 7.41 9.75
C LEU A 114 -7.04 8.31 10.92
N PRO A 115 -5.75 8.28 11.29
CA PRO A 115 -5.25 9.09 12.38
C PRO A 115 -5.29 10.58 12.00
N THR A 116 -5.28 11.45 13.02
CA THR A 116 -5.22 12.90 12.84
C THR A 116 -3.81 13.42 12.57
N GLU A 117 -2.80 12.58 12.84
CA GLU A 117 -1.38 12.86 12.65
C GLU A 117 -0.72 11.65 11.99
N LEU A 118 0.38 11.91 11.26
CA LEU A 118 1.18 10.87 10.63
C LEU A 118 1.54 9.78 11.64
N THR A 119 1.14 8.54 11.33
CA THR A 119 1.41 7.39 12.19
C THR A 119 2.21 6.33 11.44
N THR A 120 3.28 5.83 12.06
CA THR A 120 4.06 4.71 11.52
C THR A 120 3.69 3.40 12.20
N ILE A 121 3.35 2.39 11.39
CA ILE A 121 3.01 1.04 11.81
C ILE A 121 4.10 0.07 11.36
N TRP A 122 4.65 -0.68 12.30
CA TRP A 122 5.65 -1.71 12.03
C TRP A 122 4.96 -3.07 11.97
N LEU A 123 5.05 -3.74 10.83
CA LEU A 123 4.59 -5.11 10.66
C LEU A 123 5.74 -6.09 10.90
N THR A 124 5.44 -7.17 11.62
CA THR A 124 6.35 -8.31 11.80
C THR A 124 6.05 -9.39 10.77
N SER A 125 7.09 -9.98 10.19
CA SER A 125 6.98 -11.16 9.32
C SER A 125 6.80 -12.46 10.09
#